data_AF-A0A3D5T9P7-F1
#
_entry.id   AF-A0A3D5T9P7-F1
#
_cell.length_a   1.000
_cell.length_b   1.000
_cell.length_c   1.000
_cell.angle_alpha   90.00
_cell.angle_beta   90.00
_cell.angle_gamma   90.00
#
_symmetry.space_group_name_H-M   'P 1'
#
loop_
_entity.id
_entity.type
_entity.pdbx_description
1 polymer ?
#
loop_
_entity_poly.entity_id
_entity_poly.type
_entity_poly.pdbx_seq_one_letter_code
_entity_poly.pdbx_strand_id
1 'polypeptide(L)'
;MNVVEKLKSMGVEITEEIKKAFPDDMVSSLEVKKKKDRIEELEKKENAWQEEQTKLQKELNDLRESNADVKTWQEKVEELNQTLENERRERAQKEETERLNGLVMDFFKDKTFVNEITGNAIKAQLIETLGTDAARGKSISDLFDAIVKDDKGEYKPNILIDPKTLVAQQRRSSIVGRNIGTGGNGEKLSMAELMKLKNQDPDIDINQYLNQE
;
A
#
# COMPACT_ATOMS: atom_id res chain seq x y z
N MET A 1 42.84 -3.69 -78.94
CA MET A 1 43.39 -3.11 -80.17
C MET A 1 42.25 -2.38 -80.83
N ASN A 2 42.34 -1.05 -80.90
CA ASN A 2 41.32 -0.28 -81.61
C ASN A 2 41.48 -0.51 -83.12
N VAL A 3 40.50 -0.06 -83.90
CA VAL A 3 40.50 -0.26 -85.36
C VAL A 3 41.72 0.41 -86.01
N VAL A 4 42.12 1.58 -85.51
CA VAL A 4 43.26 2.37 -86.02
C VAL A 4 44.60 1.66 -85.81
N GLU A 5 44.82 1.04 -84.65
CA GLU A 5 46.03 0.26 -84.33
C GLU A 5 46.13 -0.99 -85.19
N LYS A 6 45.01 -1.65 -85.46
CA LYS A 6 44.96 -2.84 -86.31
C LYS A 6 45.29 -2.48 -87.77
N LEU A 7 44.75 -1.38 -88.28
CA LEU A 7 45.07 -0.85 -89.60
C LEU A 7 46.56 -0.49 -89.73
N LYS A 8 47.14 0.15 -88.70
CA LYS A 8 48.58 0.44 -88.64
C LYS A 8 49.44 -0.83 -88.62
N SER A 9 49.02 -1.87 -87.89
CA SER A 9 49.73 -3.17 -87.84
C SER A 9 49.68 -3.95 -89.16
N MET A 10 48.69 -3.67 -90.01
CA MET A 10 48.56 -4.24 -91.35
C MET A 10 49.28 -3.39 -92.41
N GLY A 11 50.04 -2.35 -92.02
CA GLY A 11 50.83 -1.51 -92.92
C GLY A 11 50.04 -0.41 -93.63
N VAL A 12 48.83 -0.10 -93.17
CA VAL A 12 48.01 0.99 -93.75
C VAL A 12 48.43 2.33 -93.13
N GLU A 13 48.75 3.31 -93.97
CA GLU A 13 49.05 4.68 -93.53
C GLU A 13 47.79 5.36 -92.97
N ILE A 14 47.87 5.84 -91.73
CA ILE A 14 46.76 6.48 -91.04
C ILE A 14 46.69 7.97 -91.44
N THR A 15 45.82 8.29 -92.38
CA THR A 15 45.54 9.68 -92.81
C THR A 15 44.57 10.38 -91.86
N GLU A 16 44.51 11.71 -91.92
CA GLU A 16 43.56 12.53 -91.12
C GLU A 16 42.09 12.15 -91.39
N GLU A 17 41.77 11.73 -92.62
CA GLU A 17 40.43 11.23 -92.98
C GLU A 17 40.10 9.90 -92.28
N ILE A 18 41.07 9.00 -92.12
CA ILE A 18 40.90 7.72 -91.41
C ILE A 18 40.70 7.95 -89.91
N LYS A 19 41.44 8.88 -89.30
CA LYS A 19 41.23 9.27 -87.89
C LYS A 19 39.85 9.89 -87.66
N LYS A 20 39.35 10.64 -88.65
CA LYS A 20 38.02 11.26 -88.60
C LYS A 20 36.88 10.26 -88.83
N ALA A 21 37.12 9.24 -89.67
CA ALA A 21 36.15 8.17 -89.95
C ALA A 21 36.03 7.16 -88.79
N PHE A 22 37.10 6.96 -88.01
CA PHE A 22 37.14 6.10 -86.84
C PHE A 22 37.56 6.89 -85.59
N PRO A 23 36.66 7.73 -85.04
CA PRO A 23 36.96 8.52 -83.85
C PRO A 23 37.28 7.61 -82.66
N ASP A 24 38.05 8.14 -81.69
CA ASP A 24 38.42 7.48 -80.42
C ASP A 24 37.22 6.93 -79.63
N ASP A 25 36.00 7.32 -80.01
CA ASP A 25 34.72 6.88 -79.47
C ASP A 25 34.26 5.48 -79.96
N MET A 26 35.03 4.83 -80.84
CA MET A 26 34.91 3.37 -81.00
C MET A 26 35.54 2.66 -79.81
N VAL A 27 34.81 2.72 -78.67
CA VAL A 27 35.16 2.14 -77.38
C VAL A 27 35.74 0.74 -77.60
N SER A 28 37.05 0.62 -77.38
CA SER A 28 37.77 -0.64 -77.39
C SER A 28 36.94 -1.67 -76.62
N SER A 29 36.69 -2.85 -77.18
CA SER A 29 35.86 -3.88 -76.52
C SER A 29 36.30 -4.19 -75.08
N LEU A 30 37.58 -3.94 -74.77
CA LEU A 30 38.16 -3.95 -73.43
C LEU A 30 37.58 -2.91 -72.47
N GLU A 31 37.30 -1.68 -72.91
CA GLU A 31 36.72 -0.62 -72.09
C GLU A 31 35.23 -0.84 -71.83
N VAL A 32 34.48 -1.33 -72.82
CA VAL A 32 33.09 -1.78 -72.61
C VAL A 32 33.05 -2.90 -71.58
N LYS A 33 33.98 -3.87 -71.68
CA LYS A 33 34.09 -4.97 -70.73
C LYS A 33 34.41 -4.48 -69.32
N LYS A 34 35.40 -3.59 -69.15
CA LYS A 34 35.74 -2.99 -67.85
C LYS A 34 34.57 -2.22 -67.22
N LYS A 35 33.82 -1.46 -68.03
CA LYS A 35 32.63 -0.73 -67.53
C LYS A 35 31.53 -1.71 -67.11
N LYS A 36 31.31 -2.78 -67.88
CA LYS A 36 30.35 -3.83 -67.53
C LYS A 36 30.74 -4.56 -66.23
N ASP A 37 31.99 -4.98 -66.10
CA ASP A 37 32.50 -5.63 -64.89
C ASP A 37 32.33 -4.73 -63.67
N ARG A 38 32.55 -3.41 -63.83
CA ARG A 38 32.35 -2.43 -62.77
C ARG A 38 30.88 -2.20 -62.42
N ILE A 39 29.97 -2.26 -63.39
CA ILE A 39 28.53 -2.19 -63.14
C ILE A 39 28.09 -3.43 -62.36
N GLU A 40 28.51 -4.63 -62.77
CA GLU A 40 28.19 -5.87 -62.04
C GLU A 40 28.74 -5.88 -60.60
N GLU A 41 29.94 -5.32 -60.37
CA GLU A 41 30.47 -5.14 -59.02
C GLU A 41 29.65 -4.14 -58.18
N LEU A 42 29.20 -3.04 -58.79
CA LEU A 42 28.39 -2.03 -58.12
C LEU A 42 27.00 -2.56 -57.80
N GLU A 43 26.36 -3.30 -58.71
CA GLU A 43 25.07 -3.96 -58.48
C GLU A 43 25.15 -4.98 -57.34
N LYS A 44 26.25 -5.76 -57.26
CA LYS A 44 26.47 -6.68 -56.13
C LYS A 44 26.61 -5.94 -54.80
N LYS A 45 27.33 -4.81 -54.79
CA LYS A 45 27.48 -3.98 -53.59
C LYS A 45 26.17 -3.31 -53.19
N GLU A 46 25.40 -2.83 -54.15
CA GLU A 46 24.10 -2.23 -53.91
C GLU A 46 23.12 -3.25 -53.31
N ASN A 47 23.06 -4.45 -53.87
CA ASN A 47 22.23 -5.54 -53.31
C ASN A 47 22.69 -5.90 -51.88
N ALA A 48 23.99 -6.03 -51.65
CA ALA A 48 24.53 -6.30 -50.31
C ALA A 48 24.19 -5.17 -49.31
N TRP A 49 24.26 -3.90 -49.74
CA TRP A 49 23.88 -2.77 -48.90
C TRP A 49 22.38 -2.71 -48.62
N GLN A 50 21.53 -3.06 -49.58
CA GLN A 50 20.09 -3.17 -49.35
C GLN A 50 19.75 -4.31 -48.37
N GLU A 51 20.43 -5.46 -48.48
CA GLU A 51 20.29 -6.56 -47.53
C GLU A 51 20.75 -6.15 -46.11
N GLU A 52 21.87 -5.44 -45.98
CA GLU A 52 22.32 -4.91 -44.68
C GLU A 52 21.34 -3.87 -44.11
N GLN A 53 20.83 -2.96 -44.94
CA GLN A 53 19.84 -1.98 -44.48
C GLN A 53 18.56 -2.63 -43.99
N THR A 54 18.03 -3.60 -44.73
CA THR A 54 16.81 -4.33 -44.32
C THR A 54 17.03 -5.11 -43.02
N LYS A 55 18.21 -5.71 -42.85
CA LYS A 55 18.59 -6.38 -41.60
C LYS A 55 18.66 -5.40 -40.42
N LEU A 56 19.35 -4.28 -40.57
CA LEU A 56 19.48 -3.26 -39.53
C LEU A 56 18.12 -2.63 -39.18
N GLN A 57 17.25 -2.40 -40.16
CA GLN A 57 15.90 -1.89 -39.95
C GLN A 57 15.06 -2.87 -39.11
N LYS A 58 15.21 -4.17 -39.37
CA LYS A 58 14.54 -5.22 -38.60
C LYS A 58 15.05 -5.27 -37.16
N GLU A 59 16.37 -5.28 -36.97
CA GLU A 59 16.99 -5.23 -35.64
C GLU A 59 16.57 -3.98 -34.84
N LEU A 60 16.47 -2.81 -35.50
CA LEU A 60 16.00 -1.57 -34.87
C LEU A 60 14.53 -1.67 -34.42
N ASN A 61 13.67 -2.28 -35.24
CA ASN A 61 12.27 -2.48 -34.90
C ASN A 61 12.13 -3.47 -33.73
N ASP A 62 12.86 -4.58 -33.74
CA ASP A 62 12.89 -5.57 -32.65
C ASP A 62 13.39 -4.93 -31.33
N LEU A 63 14.41 -4.06 -31.40
CA LEU A 63 14.91 -3.26 -30.27
C LEU A 63 13.88 -2.24 -29.76
N ARG A 64 13.08 -1.65 -30.66
CA ARG A 64 12.07 -0.67 -30.30
C ARG A 64 10.86 -1.32 -29.63
N GLU A 65 10.44 -2.50 -30.10
CA GLU A 65 9.36 -3.28 -29.49
C GLU A 65 9.77 -3.79 -28.10
N SER A 66 10.97 -4.35 -27.96
CA SER A 66 11.48 -4.81 -26.65
C SER A 66 11.68 -3.68 -25.64
N ASN A 67 12.04 -2.46 -26.07
CA ASN A 67 12.12 -1.30 -25.18
C ASN A 67 10.75 -0.77 -24.71
N ALA A 68 9.68 -0.99 -25.48
CA ALA A 68 8.32 -0.65 -25.03
C ALA A 68 7.96 -1.47 -23.77
N ASP A 69 8.38 -2.73 -23.72
CA ASP A 69 8.24 -3.56 -22.53
C ASP A 69 9.10 -3.04 -21.38
N VAL A 70 10.38 -2.70 -21.60
CA VAL A 70 11.29 -2.24 -20.53
C VAL A 70 10.73 -1.03 -19.78
N LYS A 71 10.15 -0.05 -20.48
CA LYS A 71 9.55 1.12 -19.82
C LYS A 71 8.35 0.74 -18.95
N THR A 72 7.47 -0.14 -19.45
CA THR A 72 6.33 -0.63 -18.66
C THR A 72 6.76 -1.49 -17.47
N TRP A 73 7.85 -2.26 -17.60
CA TRP A 73 8.43 -3.00 -16.48
C TRP A 73 9.06 -2.07 -15.44
N GLN A 74 9.74 -1.00 -15.85
CA GLN A 74 10.27 0.00 -14.94
C GLN A 74 9.15 0.71 -14.16
N GLU A 75 8.08 1.13 -14.84
CA GLU A 75 6.91 1.74 -14.20
C GLU A 75 6.26 0.78 -13.19
N LYS A 76 6.09 -0.50 -13.53
CA LYS A 76 5.57 -1.52 -12.60
C LYS A 76 6.49 -1.78 -11.41
N VAL A 77 7.80 -1.80 -11.61
CA VAL A 77 8.77 -1.98 -10.51
C VAL A 77 8.71 -0.80 -9.56
N GLU A 78 8.58 0.42 -10.08
CA GLU A 78 8.45 1.63 -9.25
C GLU A 78 7.13 1.64 -8.47
N GLU A 79 6.01 1.29 -9.12
CA GLU A 79 4.71 1.13 -8.46
C GLU A 79 4.75 0.08 -7.35
N LEU A 80 5.27 -1.12 -7.64
CA LEU A 80 5.40 -2.20 -6.66
C LEU A 80 6.29 -1.81 -5.47
N ASN A 81 7.38 -1.08 -5.72
CA ASN A 81 8.24 -0.58 -4.65
C ASN A 81 7.51 0.44 -3.77
N GLN A 82 6.74 1.36 -4.37
CA GLN A 82 5.91 2.31 -3.61
C GLN A 82 4.84 1.61 -2.78
N THR A 83 4.14 0.62 -3.35
CA THR A 83 3.15 -0.19 -2.62
C THR A 83 3.80 -0.92 -1.44
N LEU A 84 4.95 -1.56 -1.66
CA LEU A 84 5.66 -2.32 -0.62
C LEU A 84 6.19 -1.42 0.50
N GLU A 85 6.67 -0.22 0.17
CA GLU A 85 7.10 0.75 1.17
C GLU A 85 5.92 1.29 2.00
N ASN A 86 4.78 1.55 1.36
CA ASN A 86 3.55 1.94 2.05
C ASN A 86 3.06 0.83 2.99
N GLU A 87 3.00 -0.43 2.53
CA GLU A 87 2.62 -1.56 3.37
C GLU A 87 3.55 -1.77 4.56
N ARG A 88 4.86 -1.53 4.38
CA ARG A 88 5.83 -1.59 5.49
C ARG A 88 5.57 -0.48 6.51
N ARG A 89 5.30 0.74 6.07
CA ARG A 89 4.94 1.86 6.96
C ARG A 89 3.65 1.60 7.70
N GLU A 90 2.62 1.12 7.00
CA GLU A 90 1.34 0.77 7.61
C GLU A 90 1.47 -0.38 8.63
N ARG A 91 2.26 -1.41 8.33
CA ARG A 91 2.53 -2.49 9.29
C ARG A 91 3.26 -1.98 10.52
N ALA A 92 4.30 -1.16 10.36
CA ALA A 92 5.01 -0.57 11.49
C ALA A 92 4.08 0.31 12.36
N GLN A 93 3.19 1.08 11.75
CA GLN A 93 2.19 1.88 12.46
C GLN A 93 1.15 1.00 13.18
N LYS A 94 0.70 -0.10 12.55
CA LYS A 94 -0.22 -1.07 13.17
C LYS A 94 0.43 -1.77 14.36
N GLU A 95 1.65 -2.26 14.20
CA GLU A 95 2.41 -2.89 15.28
C GLU A 95 2.61 -1.94 16.47
N GLU A 96 2.96 -0.67 16.21
CA GLU A 96 3.11 0.31 17.29
C GLU A 96 1.77 0.64 17.96
N THR A 97 0.69 0.80 17.19
CA THR A 97 -0.64 1.06 17.77
C THR A 97 -1.15 -0.14 18.57
N GLU A 98 -0.93 -1.38 18.12
CA GLU A 98 -1.23 -2.60 18.87
C GLU A 98 -0.41 -2.71 20.16
N ARG A 99 0.88 -2.37 20.10
CA ARG A 99 1.77 -2.34 21.27
C ARG A 99 1.30 -1.33 22.31
N LEU A 100 0.96 -0.11 21.87
CA LEU A 100 0.40 0.93 22.74
C LEU A 100 -0.95 0.52 23.32
N ASN A 101 -1.82 -0.09 22.51
CA ASN A 101 -3.12 -0.62 22.95
C ASN A 101 -2.96 -1.68 24.04
N GLY A 102 -2.04 -2.64 23.87
CA GLY A 102 -1.76 -3.68 24.86
C GLY A 102 -1.31 -3.09 26.19
N LEU A 103 -0.39 -2.11 26.13
CA LEU A 103 0.16 -1.44 27.30
C LEU A 103 -0.91 -0.63 28.07
N VAL A 104 -1.79 0.08 27.35
CA VAL A 104 -2.93 0.80 27.93
C VAL A 104 -3.95 -0.17 28.51
N MET A 105 -4.26 -1.28 27.83
CA MET A 105 -5.17 -2.30 28.36
C MET A 105 -4.64 -2.91 29.66
N ASP A 106 -3.35 -3.23 29.72
CA ASP A 106 -2.71 -3.75 30.93
C ASP A 106 -2.78 -2.75 32.09
N PHE A 107 -2.52 -1.46 31.83
CA PHE A 107 -2.62 -0.41 32.85
C PHE A 107 -4.05 -0.18 33.37
N PHE A 108 -5.07 -0.47 32.55
CA PHE A 108 -6.48 -0.27 32.89
C PHE A 108 -7.12 -1.48 33.58
N LYS A 109 -6.46 -2.65 33.63
CA LYS A 109 -7.00 -3.87 34.27
C LYS A 109 -7.44 -3.65 35.71
N ASP A 110 -6.69 -2.85 36.45
CA ASP A 110 -6.93 -2.58 37.86
C ASP A 110 -7.83 -1.35 38.11
N LYS A 111 -8.36 -0.72 37.04
CA LYS A 111 -9.16 0.50 37.13
C LYS A 111 -10.60 0.27 36.71
N THR A 112 -11.53 0.56 37.62
CA THR A 112 -12.98 0.50 37.37
C THR A 112 -13.52 1.89 37.04
N PHE A 113 -14.01 2.06 35.81
CA PHE A 113 -14.60 3.31 35.33
C PHE A 113 -16.09 3.39 35.63
N VAL A 114 -16.63 4.61 35.71
CA VAL A 114 -18.05 4.85 35.99
C VAL A 114 -18.98 4.26 34.93
N ASN A 115 -18.55 4.31 33.67
CA ASN A 115 -19.21 3.63 32.57
C ASN A 115 -18.17 3.27 31.50
N GLU A 116 -18.55 2.39 30.56
CA GLU A 116 -17.68 1.97 29.47
C GLU A 116 -17.33 3.11 28.51
N ILE A 117 -18.23 4.09 28.32
CA ILE A 117 -18.03 5.22 27.40
C ILE A 117 -16.88 6.11 27.87
N THR A 118 -16.86 6.49 29.14
CA THR A 118 -15.83 7.28 29.81
C THR A 118 -14.52 6.50 29.86
N GLY A 119 -14.57 5.20 30.16
CA GLY A 119 -13.39 4.34 30.09
C GLY A 119 -12.77 4.31 28.69
N ASN A 120 -13.60 4.14 27.65
CA ASN A 120 -13.15 4.08 26.26
C ASN A 120 -12.63 5.43 25.76
N ALA A 121 -13.25 6.55 26.15
CA ALA A 121 -12.79 7.88 25.81
C ALA A 121 -11.40 8.16 26.41
N ILE A 122 -11.17 7.81 27.67
CA ILE A 122 -9.88 8.00 28.34
C ILE A 122 -8.82 7.06 27.75
N LYS A 123 -9.18 5.82 27.42
CA LYS A 123 -8.27 4.91 26.70
C LYS A 123 -7.83 5.50 25.37
N ALA A 124 -8.77 5.98 24.55
CA ALA A 124 -8.47 6.57 23.23
C ALA A 124 -7.55 7.79 23.36
N GLN A 125 -7.84 8.69 24.29
CA GLN A 125 -7.03 9.87 24.55
C GLN A 125 -5.63 9.52 25.07
N LEU A 126 -5.50 8.45 25.86
CA LEU A 126 -4.20 7.98 26.34
C LEU A 126 -3.37 7.34 25.23
N ILE A 127 -3.97 6.55 24.33
CA ILE A 127 -3.30 5.98 23.15
C ILE A 127 -2.81 7.10 22.23
N GLU A 128 -3.66 8.10 21.99
CA GLU A 128 -3.32 9.26 21.16
C GLU A 128 -2.14 10.04 21.77
N THR A 129 -2.19 10.36 23.06
CA THR A 129 -1.10 11.08 23.73
C THR A 129 0.19 10.28 23.77
N LEU A 130 0.14 8.96 24.00
CA LEU A 130 1.32 8.07 23.95
C LEU A 130 1.97 8.01 22.56
N GLY A 131 1.18 8.17 21.50
CA GLY A 131 1.68 8.26 20.12
C GLY A 131 2.39 9.57 19.79
N THR A 132 2.33 10.59 20.67
CA THR A 132 2.98 11.88 20.44
C THR A 132 4.40 11.94 21.02
N ASP A 133 5.26 12.75 20.40
CA ASP A 133 6.61 13.02 20.93
C ASP A 133 6.58 13.65 22.34
N ALA A 134 5.47 14.29 22.73
CA ALA A 134 5.28 14.89 24.05
C ALA A 134 5.14 13.87 25.20
N ALA A 135 4.87 12.60 24.88
CA ALA A 135 4.83 11.50 25.84
C ALA A 135 6.20 10.83 26.04
N ARG A 136 7.20 11.09 25.17
CA ARG A 136 8.54 10.51 25.31
C ARG A 136 9.17 10.97 26.63
N GLY A 137 9.43 10.01 27.52
CA GLY A 137 10.03 10.25 28.83
C GLY A 137 9.05 10.51 29.98
N LYS A 138 7.73 10.50 29.72
CA LYS A 138 6.69 10.52 30.78
C LYS A 138 6.17 9.11 31.03
N SER A 139 5.82 8.79 32.27
CA SER A 139 5.19 7.50 32.56
C SER A 139 3.73 7.51 32.13
N ILE A 140 3.18 6.33 31.81
CA ILE A 140 1.75 6.16 31.50
C ILE A 140 0.88 6.65 32.65
N SER A 141 1.35 6.47 33.89
CA SER A 141 0.65 6.95 35.07
C SER A 141 0.57 8.46 35.10
N ASP A 142 1.64 9.18 34.75
CA ASP A 142 1.66 10.65 34.71
C ASP A 142 0.74 11.18 33.59
N LEU A 143 0.74 10.52 32.43
CA LEU A 143 -0.13 10.87 31.31
C LEU A 143 -1.60 10.61 31.64
N PHE A 144 -1.89 9.47 32.29
CA PHE A 144 -3.23 9.16 32.77
C PHE A 144 -3.67 10.19 33.82
N ASP A 145 -2.84 10.45 34.82
CA ASP A 145 -3.14 11.43 35.87
C ASP A 145 -3.36 12.84 35.29
N ALA A 146 -2.61 13.25 34.26
CA ALA A 146 -2.85 14.51 33.56
C ALA A 146 -4.22 14.59 32.86
N ILE A 147 -4.76 13.44 32.40
CA ILE A 147 -6.09 13.36 31.78
C ILE A 147 -7.19 13.32 32.86
N VAL A 148 -6.96 12.57 33.93
CA VAL A 148 -8.02 12.17 34.87
C VAL A 148 -8.07 13.06 36.12
N LYS A 149 -6.99 13.74 36.47
CA LYS A 149 -6.94 14.67 37.60
C LYS A 149 -7.26 16.11 37.19
N ASP A 150 -7.72 16.90 38.14
CA ASP A 150 -7.88 18.34 38.00
C ASP A 150 -6.60 19.09 38.39
N ASP A 151 -6.62 20.41 38.28
CA ASP A 151 -5.48 21.29 38.60
C ASP A 151 -5.07 21.24 40.08
N LYS A 152 -5.89 20.60 40.93
CA LYS A 152 -5.64 20.40 42.37
C LYS A 152 -5.06 19.02 42.66
N GLY A 153 -4.91 18.15 41.66
CA GLY A 153 -4.40 16.79 41.79
C GLY A 153 -5.46 15.77 42.24
N GLU A 154 -6.73 16.16 42.29
CA GLU A 154 -7.83 15.28 42.65
C GLU A 154 -8.44 14.63 41.41
N TYR A 155 -8.91 13.39 41.52
CA TYR A 155 -9.59 12.73 40.41
C TYR A 155 -10.87 13.47 40.05
N LYS A 156 -11.04 13.81 38.77
CA LYS A 156 -12.27 14.44 38.29
C LYS A 156 -13.47 13.56 38.67
N PRO A 157 -14.59 14.17 39.08
CA PRO A 157 -15.76 13.42 39.52
C PRO A 157 -16.30 12.56 38.38
N ASN A 158 -16.90 11.43 38.74
CA ASN A 158 -17.53 10.48 37.81
C ASN A 158 -16.59 9.82 36.78
N ILE A 159 -15.29 9.71 37.05
CA ILE A 159 -14.37 8.96 36.18
C ILE A 159 -14.07 7.56 36.70
N LEU A 160 -13.61 7.44 37.96
CA LEU A 160 -13.29 6.17 38.59
C LEU A 160 -14.32 5.83 39.69
N ILE A 161 -14.63 4.54 39.80
CA ILE A 161 -15.45 3.96 40.87
C ILE A 161 -14.51 3.31 41.90
N ASP A 162 -14.67 3.67 43.17
CA ASP A 162 -14.06 2.96 44.30
C ASP A 162 -14.68 1.55 44.43
N PRO A 163 -13.89 0.48 44.68
CA PRO A 163 -14.40 -0.86 44.98
C PRO A 163 -15.65 -0.90 45.89
N LYS A 164 -15.74 -0.04 46.91
CA LYS A 164 -16.90 0.05 47.80
C LYS A 164 -18.17 0.52 47.08
N THR A 165 -18.06 1.52 46.20
CA THR A 165 -19.19 2.05 45.44
C THR A 165 -19.57 1.09 44.31
N LEU A 166 -18.62 0.35 43.74
CA LEU A 166 -18.89 -0.73 42.79
C LEU A 166 -19.74 -1.84 43.40
N VAL A 167 -19.34 -2.34 44.59
CA VAL A 167 -20.09 -3.37 45.31
C VAL A 167 -21.49 -2.88 45.65
N ALA A 168 -21.63 -1.62 46.07
CA ALA A 168 -22.95 -1.02 46.33
C ALA A 168 -23.82 -0.91 45.07
N GLN A 169 -23.25 -0.63 43.89
CA GLN A 169 -23.97 -0.60 42.62
C GLN A 169 -24.35 -2.00 42.13
N GLN A 170 -23.44 -2.98 42.22
CA GLN A 170 -23.73 -4.37 41.87
C GLN A 170 -24.84 -4.96 42.75
N ARG A 171 -24.82 -4.67 44.06
CA ARG A 171 -25.91 -5.04 44.98
C ARG A 171 -27.24 -4.42 44.55
N ARG A 172 -27.27 -3.11 44.24
CA ARG A 172 -28.49 -2.45 43.72
C ARG A 172 -28.97 -3.05 42.40
N SER A 173 -28.07 -3.33 41.45
CA SER A 173 -28.41 -3.97 40.17
C SER A 173 -28.99 -5.37 40.37
N SER A 174 -28.46 -6.15 41.33
CA SER A 174 -29.00 -7.48 41.66
C SER A 174 -30.37 -7.44 42.36
N ILE A 175 -30.71 -6.33 43.03
CA ILE A 175 -32.03 -6.11 43.64
C ILE A 175 -33.05 -5.73 42.56
N VAL A 176 -32.67 -4.89 41.60
CA VAL A 176 -33.56 -4.48 40.49
C VAL A 176 -33.72 -5.62 39.45
N GLY A 177 -32.71 -6.47 39.27
CA GLY A 177 -32.73 -7.62 38.38
C GLY A 177 -33.29 -8.92 38.99
N ARG A 178 -33.55 -8.96 40.31
CA ARG A 178 -34.48 -9.96 40.83
C ARG A 178 -35.85 -9.56 40.34
N ASN A 179 -36.47 -10.44 39.54
CA ASN A 179 -37.91 -10.55 39.50
C ASN A 179 -38.39 -10.84 40.94
N ILE A 180 -38.47 -9.81 41.78
CA ILE A 180 -39.55 -9.73 42.76
C ILE A 180 -40.76 -9.63 41.86
N GLY A 181 -41.43 -10.77 41.66
CA GLY A 181 -42.46 -10.92 40.65
C GLY A 181 -43.37 -9.70 40.66
N THR A 182 -43.24 -8.87 39.63
CA THR A 182 -44.38 -8.12 39.10
C THR A 182 -45.32 -9.14 38.48
N GLY A 183 -45.88 -10.01 39.33
CA GLY A 183 -47.15 -10.64 39.09
C GLY A 183 -48.16 -9.52 39.20
N GLY A 184 -48.85 -9.24 38.09
CA GLY A 184 -50.10 -8.52 38.17
C GLY A 184 -50.98 -9.17 39.24
N ASN A 185 -51.66 -8.34 40.01
CA ASN A 185 -52.71 -8.71 40.96
C ASN A 185 -52.25 -9.46 42.23
N GLY A 186 -51.77 -8.72 43.24
CA GLY A 186 -52.08 -9.00 44.65
C GLY A 186 -51.74 -10.38 45.24
N GLU A 187 -50.80 -11.14 44.67
CA GLU A 187 -50.38 -12.40 45.27
C GLU A 187 -49.46 -12.16 46.48
N LYS A 188 -49.97 -12.50 47.67
CA LYS A 188 -49.31 -12.36 48.96
C LYS A 188 -48.09 -13.29 49.02
N LEU A 189 -46.90 -12.76 49.33
CA LEU A 189 -45.72 -13.58 49.58
C LEU A 189 -45.97 -14.57 50.72
N SER A 190 -45.48 -15.79 50.57
CA SER A 190 -45.62 -16.80 51.64
C SER A 190 -44.76 -16.42 52.86
N MET A 191 -45.19 -16.81 54.07
CA MET A 191 -44.42 -16.56 55.30
C MET A 191 -42.98 -17.12 55.24
N ALA A 192 -42.76 -18.20 54.47
CA ALA A 192 -41.44 -18.77 54.23
C ALA A 192 -40.54 -17.85 53.38
N GLU A 193 -41.10 -17.11 52.42
CA GLU A 193 -40.36 -16.13 51.62
C GLU A 193 -40.08 -14.85 52.41
N LEU A 194 -41.01 -14.41 53.25
CA LEU A 194 -40.80 -13.26 54.14
C LEU A 194 -39.71 -13.52 55.19
N MET A 195 -39.66 -14.74 55.75
CA MET A 195 -38.60 -15.17 56.65
C MET A 195 -37.22 -15.22 55.95
N LYS A 196 -37.17 -15.67 54.69
CA LYS A 196 -35.94 -15.64 53.89
C LYS A 196 -35.47 -14.21 53.62
N LEU A 197 -36.41 -13.30 53.36
CA LEU A 197 -36.14 -11.90 53.10
C LEU A 197 -35.58 -11.20 54.35
N LYS A 198 -36.19 -11.43 55.53
CA LYS A 198 -35.70 -10.92 56.82
C LYS A 198 -34.35 -11.50 57.23
N ASN A 199 -34.06 -12.75 56.87
CA ASN A 199 -32.75 -13.36 57.12
C ASN A 199 -31.66 -12.84 56.18
N GLN A 200 -32.03 -12.40 54.96
CA GLN A 200 -31.09 -11.79 54.01
C GLN A 200 -30.87 -10.29 54.30
N ASP A 201 -31.88 -9.61 54.82
CA ASP A 201 -31.84 -8.21 55.20
C ASP A 201 -32.58 -7.99 56.54
N PRO A 202 -31.87 -7.89 57.68
CA PRO A 202 -32.48 -7.81 59.00
C PRO A 202 -33.35 -6.58 59.23
N ASP A 203 -33.09 -5.51 58.47
CA ASP A 203 -33.74 -4.20 58.62
C ASP A 203 -34.96 -4.03 57.70
N ILE A 204 -35.34 -5.06 56.93
CA ILE A 204 -36.49 -4.98 56.03
C ILE A 204 -37.82 -5.08 56.78
N ASP A 205 -38.72 -4.12 56.56
CA ASP A 205 -40.04 -4.09 57.19
C ASP A 205 -41.01 -5.02 56.45
N ILE A 206 -41.04 -6.29 56.89
CA ILE A 206 -41.90 -7.32 56.34
C ILE A 206 -43.40 -7.09 56.59
N ASN A 207 -43.79 -6.14 57.46
CA ASN A 207 -45.19 -5.87 57.77
C ASN A 207 -45.94 -5.27 56.57
N GLN A 208 -45.24 -4.60 55.65
CA GLN A 208 -45.81 -4.07 54.41
C GLN A 208 -46.39 -5.16 53.50
N TYR A 209 -45.93 -6.40 53.68
CA TYR A 209 -46.37 -7.57 52.92
C TYR A 209 -47.30 -8.50 53.73
N LEU A 210 -47.44 -8.26 55.04
CA LEU A 210 -48.17 -9.17 55.92
C LEU A 210 -49.67 -8.87 56.01
N ASN A 211 -50.13 -7.63 55.78
CA ASN A 211 -51.54 -7.27 55.89
C ASN A 211 -51.95 -6.10 54.97
N GLN A 212 -52.67 -6.41 53.89
CA GLN A 212 -53.77 -5.57 53.42
C GLN A 212 -55.02 -6.45 53.51
N GLU A 213 -55.88 -6.13 54.48
CA GLU A 213 -57.30 -6.51 54.46
C GLU A 213 -58.06 -5.55 53.54
#